data_AF-A0A382WMU9-F1
#
_entry.id   AF-A0A382WMU9-F1
#
_cell.length_a   1.000
_cell.length_b   1.000
_cell.length_c   1.000
_cell.angle_alpha   90.00
_cell.angle_beta   90.00
_cell.angle_gamma   90.00
#
_symmetry.space_group_name_H-M   'P 1'
#
loop_
_entity.id
_entity.type
_entity.pdbx_description
1 polymer ?
#
loop_
_entity_poly.entity_id
_entity_poly.type
_entity_poly.pdbx_seq_one_letter_code
_entity_poly.pdbx_strand_id
1 'polypeptide(L)'
;MTVGLWRRGRGSGNIVGMAVLVDEAVWPWRGAQWAHLVSDESVDELHAFARRLGLRRMAFQGDHYDVSTDVRERALALGAEPVRGRDLVRRLRAAGLRLS
;
A
#
# COMPACT_ATOMS: atom_id res chain seq x y z
N MET A 1 -3.63 -10.84 -29.96
CA MET A 1 -5.07 -10.75 -29.69
C MET A 1 -5.25 -10.87 -28.18
N THR A 2 -5.82 -9.82 -27.59
CA THR A 2 -5.81 -9.51 -26.16
C THR A 2 -6.95 -10.22 -25.44
N VAL A 3 -6.66 -11.02 -24.40
CA VAL A 3 -7.66 -11.43 -23.41
C VAL A 3 -6.99 -11.67 -22.04
N GLY A 4 -6.81 -10.59 -21.29
CA GLY A 4 -6.55 -10.62 -19.85
C GLY A 4 -7.76 -10.03 -19.14
N LEU A 5 -8.84 -10.81 -19.07
CA LEU A 5 -10.11 -10.43 -18.44
C LEU A 5 -9.90 -10.34 -16.93
N TRP A 6 -9.60 -9.14 -16.41
CA TRP A 6 -9.69 -8.86 -14.98
C TRP A 6 -11.15 -8.97 -14.55
N ARG A 7 -11.55 -10.16 -14.08
CA ARG A 7 -12.87 -10.38 -13.48
C ARG A 7 -12.97 -9.52 -12.22
N ARG A 8 -13.93 -8.61 -12.25
CA ARG A 8 -14.43 -7.88 -11.08
C ARG A 8 -14.94 -8.88 -10.04
N GLY A 9 -14.22 -9.01 -8.93
CA GLY A 9 -14.78 -9.50 -7.68
C GLY A 9 -15.57 -8.37 -7.03
N ARG A 10 -16.90 -8.42 -7.11
CA ARG A 10 -17.77 -7.72 -6.14
C ARG A 10 -17.92 -8.64 -4.94
N GLY A 11 -17.20 -8.33 -3.86
CA GLY A 11 -17.46 -8.88 -2.54
C GLY A 11 -17.97 -7.75 -1.65
N SER A 12 -19.28 -7.72 -1.39
CA SER A 12 -19.84 -6.98 -0.27
C SER A 12 -19.68 -7.83 0.98
N GLY A 13 -18.67 -7.51 1.76
CA GLY A 13 -18.45 -7.99 3.12
C GLY A 13 -17.60 -6.94 3.80
N ASN A 14 -18.24 -6.06 4.56
CA ASN A 14 -17.56 -5.04 5.33
C ASN A 14 -16.90 -5.74 6.52
N ILE A 15 -15.76 -6.40 6.27
CA ILE A 15 -14.74 -6.63 7.29
C ILE A 15 -14.00 -5.30 7.37
N VAL A 16 -14.30 -4.47 8.37
CA VAL A 16 -13.43 -3.33 8.71
C VAL A 16 -12.17 -3.93 9.34
N GLY A 17 -11.37 -4.59 8.51
CA GLY A 17 -10.14 -5.25 8.88
C GLY A 17 -9.02 -4.25 8.71
N MET A 18 -8.29 -4.03 9.79
CA MET A 18 -7.13 -3.16 9.85
C MET A 18 -6.08 -3.70 8.89
N ALA A 19 -5.60 -2.85 7.98
CA ALA A 19 -4.79 -3.32 6.88
C ALA A 19 -3.67 -2.34 6.50
N VAL A 20 -2.48 -2.92 6.33
CA VAL A 20 -1.43 -2.30 5.55
C VAL A 20 -1.80 -2.40 4.07
N LEU A 21 -1.88 -1.26 3.40
CA LEU A 21 -2.31 -1.13 2.01
C LEU A 21 -1.11 -0.81 1.12
N VAL A 22 -1.08 -1.38 -0.09
CA VAL A 22 -0.09 -1.03 -1.11
C VAL A 22 -0.78 -0.80 -2.46
N ASP A 23 -0.44 0.30 -3.13
CA ASP A 23 -0.99 0.60 -4.46
C ASP A 23 -0.20 -0.03 -5.61
N GLU A 24 -0.61 0.24 -6.84
CA GLU A 24 0.13 -0.18 -8.03
C GLU A 24 1.46 0.57 -8.13
N ALA A 25 2.55 -0.14 -8.45
CA ALA A 25 3.84 0.49 -8.73
C ALA A 25 3.80 1.19 -10.10
N VAL A 26 3.28 2.42 -10.15
CA VAL A 26 3.11 3.18 -11.38
C VAL A 26 3.96 4.44 -11.44
N TRP A 27 4.54 4.88 -10.31
CA TRP A 27 5.29 6.11 -10.24
C TRP A 27 6.74 5.92 -10.74
N PRO A 28 7.16 6.55 -11.85
CA PRO A 28 8.49 6.35 -12.41
C PRO A 28 9.54 7.19 -11.67
N TRP A 29 10.56 6.54 -11.09
CA TRP A 29 11.69 7.23 -10.48
C TRP A 29 12.97 6.38 -10.51
N ARG A 30 14.08 7.00 -10.95
CA ARG A 30 15.41 6.37 -11.17
C ARG A 30 15.38 5.00 -11.86
N GLY A 31 14.59 4.89 -12.93
CA GLY A 31 14.53 3.66 -13.74
C GLY A 31 13.72 2.52 -13.13
N ALA A 32 13.00 2.77 -12.03
CA ALA A 32 12.08 1.82 -11.42
C ALA A 32 10.67 2.41 -11.31
N GLN A 33 9.68 1.55 -11.12
CA GLN A 33 8.34 1.96 -10.72
C GLN A 33 8.18 1.80 -9.20
N TRP A 34 7.42 2.73 -8.63
CA TRP A 34 7.24 2.86 -7.19
C TRP A 34 5.76 2.88 -6.85
N ALA A 35 5.47 2.28 -5.69
CA ALA A 35 4.17 2.22 -5.04
C ALA A 35 4.27 2.87 -3.66
N HIS A 36 3.12 3.23 -3.11
CA HIS A 36 2.97 3.73 -1.76
C HIS A 36 2.48 2.61 -0.85
N LEU A 37 3.08 2.53 0.33
CA LEU A 37 2.70 1.61 1.41
C LEU A 37 2.20 2.44 2.59
N VAL A 38 0.98 2.16 3.05
CA VAL A 38 0.32 2.88 4.16
C VAL A 38 -0.37 1.92 5.11
N SER A 39 -0.82 2.42 6.25
CA SER A 39 -1.81 1.75 7.10
C SER A 39 -3.08 2.60 7.11
N ASP A 40 -4.24 1.96 7.16
CA ASP A 40 -5.53 2.63 7.43
C ASP A 40 -5.96 2.52 8.91
N GLU A 41 -5.03 2.13 9.78
CA GLU A 41 -5.23 2.06 11.23
C GLU A 41 -4.30 3.02 11.98
N SER A 42 -2.99 2.84 11.85
CA SER A 42 -2.01 3.60 12.62
C SER A 42 -0.62 3.64 11.98
N VAL A 43 0.11 4.70 12.31
CA VAL A 43 1.53 4.84 11.92
C VAL A 43 2.40 3.75 12.56
N ASP A 44 2.06 3.28 13.76
CA ASP A 44 2.81 2.22 14.45
C ASP A 44 2.67 0.86 13.76
N GLU A 45 1.46 0.51 13.29
CA GLU A 45 1.23 -0.69 12.47
C GLU A 45 2.11 -0.63 11.20
N LEU A 46 2.08 0.51 10.51
CA LEU A 46 2.90 0.73 9.33
C LEU A 46 4.40 0.56 9.62
N HIS A 47 4.90 1.04 10.77
CA HIS A 47 6.30 0.84 11.15
C HIS A 47 6.65 -0.61 11.48
N ALA A 48 5.76 -1.30 12.20
CA ALA A 48 5.95 -2.71 12.50
C ALA A 48 6.04 -3.53 11.20
N PHE A 49 5.17 -3.24 10.22
CA PHE A 49 5.19 -3.88 8.91
C PHE A 49 6.42 -3.51 8.09
N ALA A 50 6.77 -2.22 8.01
CA ALA A 50 7.94 -1.74 7.30
C ALA A 50 9.25 -2.35 7.84
N ARG A 51 9.35 -2.55 9.16
CA ARG A 51 10.49 -3.24 9.79
C ARG A 51 10.58 -4.70 9.34
N ARG A 52 9.46 -5.42 9.21
CA ARG A 52 9.42 -6.80 8.69
C ARG A 52 9.85 -6.88 7.21
N LEU A 53 9.57 -5.82 6.43
CA LEU A 53 10.06 -5.67 5.05
C LEU A 53 11.55 -5.32 4.94
N GLY A 54 12.19 -4.97 6.06
CA GLY A 54 13.57 -4.46 6.08
C GLY A 54 13.71 -3.00 5.68
N LEU A 55 12.61 -2.21 5.70
CA LEU A 55 12.67 -0.78 5.43
C LEU A 55 13.22 -0.02 6.64
N ARG A 56 14.04 1.00 6.36
CA ARG A 56 14.61 1.87 7.39
C ARG A 56 13.56 2.88 7.86
N ARG A 57 13.51 3.18 9.17
CA ARG A 57 12.59 4.19 9.73
C ARG A 57 12.68 5.55 9.03
N MET A 58 13.88 5.95 8.61
CA MET A 58 14.14 7.22 7.89
C MET A 58 13.53 7.30 6.49
N ALA A 59 13.10 6.18 5.90
CA ALA A 59 12.41 6.18 4.61
C ALA A 59 10.92 6.55 4.74
N PHE A 60 10.43 6.76 5.96
CA PHE A 60 9.07 7.20 6.21
C PHE A 60 8.88 8.67 5.80
N GLN A 61 7.82 8.95 5.07
CA GLN A 61 7.50 10.28 4.54
C GLN A 61 6.33 10.96 5.27
N GLY A 62 6.12 10.62 6.55
CA GLY A 62 5.13 11.28 7.42
C GLY A 62 3.80 10.53 7.51
N ASP A 63 3.32 9.92 6.42
CA ASP A 63 2.12 9.07 6.42
C ASP A 63 2.26 7.78 5.59
N HIS A 64 3.38 7.62 4.86
CA HIS A 64 3.61 6.48 3.98
C HIS A 64 5.10 6.12 3.84
N TYR A 65 5.35 4.98 3.20
CA TYR A 65 6.63 4.62 2.62
C TYR A 65 6.51 4.50 1.11
N ASP A 66 7.51 4.97 0.37
CA ASP A 66 7.68 4.63 -1.04
C ASP A 66 8.44 3.31 -1.17
N VAL A 67 7.90 2.39 -1.96
CA VAL A 67 8.45 1.05 -2.16
C VAL A 67 8.62 0.75 -3.65
N SER A 68 9.75 0.17 -4.03
CA SER A 68 9.96 -0.30 -5.41
C SER A 68 9.09 -1.51 -5.73
N THR A 69 8.94 -1.85 -7.00
CA THR A 69 8.19 -3.05 -7.46
C THR A 69 8.58 -4.31 -6.68
N ASP A 70 9.88 -4.59 -6.50
CA ASP A 70 10.33 -5.80 -5.77
C ASP A 70 9.96 -5.77 -4.28
N VAL A 71 9.97 -4.59 -3.66
CA VAL A 71 9.55 -4.42 -2.26
C VAL A 71 8.04 -4.58 -2.14
N ARG A 72 7.27 -4.06 -3.11
CA ARG A 72 5.82 -4.23 -3.20
C ARG A 72 5.44 -5.71 -3.28
N GLU A 73 6.09 -6.51 -4.11
CA GLU A 73 5.81 -7.95 -4.20
C GLU A 73 6.05 -8.66 -2.85
N ARG A 74 7.11 -8.27 -2.12
CA ARG A 74 7.33 -8.77 -0.75
C ARG A 74 6.26 -8.29 0.24
N ALA A 75 5.76 -7.06 0.09
CA ALA A 75 4.68 -6.54 0.91
C ALA A 75 3.40 -7.36 0.72
N LEU A 76 3.04 -7.67 -0.52
CA LEU A 76 1.90 -8.54 -0.84
C LEU A 76 2.09 -9.94 -0.24
N ALA A 77 3.27 -10.54 -0.38
CA ALA A 77 3.58 -11.83 0.21
C ALA A 77 3.51 -11.84 1.75
N LEU A 78 3.75 -10.69 2.39
CA LEU A 78 3.62 -10.50 3.84
C LEU A 78 2.20 -10.15 4.31
N GLY A 79 1.25 -10.01 3.39
CA GLY A 79 -0.16 -9.78 3.68
C GLY A 79 -0.65 -8.33 3.51
N ALA A 80 0.11 -7.45 2.85
CA ALA A 80 -0.41 -6.14 2.49
C ALA A 80 -1.58 -6.27 1.48
N GLU A 81 -2.63 -5.48 1.66
CA GLU A 81 -3.78 -5.48 0.76
C GLU A 81 -3.45 -4.67 -0.52
N PRO A 82 -3.53 -5.27 -1.72
CA PRO A 82 -3.42 -4.52 -2.96
C PRO A 82 -4.67 -3.67 -3.18
N VAL A 83 -4.48 -2.37 -3.30
CA VAL A 83 -5.55 -1.39 -3.57
C VAL A 83 -5.19 -0.51 -4.76
N ARG A 84 -6.16 0.24 -5.28
CA ARG A 84 -5.84 1.32 -6.23
C ARG A 84 -5.34 2.53 -5.46
N GLY A 85 -4.45 3.32 -6.05
CA GLY A 85 -3.94 4.55 -5.40
C GLY A 85 -5.04 5.51 -4.89
N ARG A 86 -6.15 5.64 -5.62
CA ARG A 86 -7.31 6.44 -5.17
C ARG A 86 -7.98 5.88 -3.91
N ASP A 87 -8.05 4.56 -3.79
CA ASP A 87 -8.70 3.87 -2.68
C ASP A 87 -7.78 3.91 -1.46
N LEU A 88 -6.47 3.79 -1.67
CA LEU A 88 -5.42 4.00 -0.67
C LEU A 88 -5.54 5.38 -0.02
N VAL A 89 -5.51 6.46 -0.82
CA VAL A 89 -5.62 7.83 -0.31
C VAL A 89 -6.95 8.06 0.41
N ARG A 90 -8.06 7.49 -0.10
CA ARG A 90 -9.37 7.58 0.55
C ARG A 90 -9.37 6.93 1.94
N ARG A 91 -8.82 5.73 2.09
CA ARG A 91 -8.75 5.02 3.38
C ARG A 91 -7.81 5.71 4.35
N LEU A 92 -6.63 6.15 3.87
CA LEU A 92 -5.67 6.91 4.68
C LEU A 92 -6.27 8.21 5.25
N ARG A 93 -7.07 8.93 4.44
CA ARG A 93 -7.81 10.12 4.89
C ARG A 93 -8.92 9.77 5.88
N ALA A 94 -9.67 8.70 5.63
CA ALA A 94 -10.71 8.24 6.54
C ALA A 94 -10.16 7.83 7.91
N ALA A 95 -8.93 7.32 7.95
CA ALA A 95 -8.18 7.02 9.18
C ALA A 95 -7.61 8.27 9.89
N GLY A 96 -7.68 9.45 9.28
CA GLY A 96 -7.10 10.68 9.84
C GLY A 96 -5.57 10.73 9.81
N LEU A 97 -4.93 9.88 9.01
CA LEU A 97 -3.47 9.73 8.98
C LEU A 97 -2.80 10.50 7.84
N ARG A 98 -3.57 11.03 6.87
CA ARG A 98 -3.01 11.81 5.77
C ARG A 98 -2.53 13.17 6.27
N LEU A 99 -1.25 13.48 6.03
CA LEU A 99 -0.73 14.83 6.22
C LEU A 99 -1.16 15.70 5.02
N SER A 100 -1.85 16.80 5.29
CA SER A 100 -2.42 17.73 4.30
C SER A 100 -1.39 18.60 3.62
#